data_AF-A0A660VWY6-F1
#
_entry.id   AF-A0A660VWY6-F1
#
_cell.length_a   1.000
_cell.length_b   1.000
_cell.length_c   1.000
_cell.angle_alpha   90.00
_cell.angle_beta   90.00
_cell.angle_gamma   90.00
#
_symmetry.space_group_name_H-M   'P 1'
#
loop_
_entity.id
_entity.type
_entity.pdbx_description
1 polymer ?
#
loop_
_entity_poly.entity_id
_entity_poly.type
_entity_poly.pdbx_seq_one_letter_code
_entity_poly.pdbx_strand_id
1 'polypeptide(L)'
;MDMTHDQDTEGPPDDGADGLWEPGTAGDEVRSIEQRLSRHRHRPQAWTVPEGLEQDVPGPDQDGDATAIDPQTTPRAEGALGRPWGGRESEQPGDRVPVWRAQGSRAVKTLSSLAAAAIVLFFLGDMLGWFGPGDGSDTRVQAAYMLEALEGAPEVQRRGVSHRGERLEVQVGDRLVCDAGSRAALRVSGAGMVRMEPGTDVRIDSAPAGGWRLYLERGQLSASIFAAPRLFQVGTPSGIAVDLGCVYTATVGEDGETILSVHGGQVSFETADRKVFVPDGARVVAWPGRGPGTPVWNDAPGPLMKAIARLDALASSPATDLDASGSRSAVEELDRITEVRHSLSLWHLLDHPHPQVARAALQRLSIVSPPPLAVDPDDIRARRPAAMTLWREDLEQGW
;
A
#
# COMPACT_ATOMS: atom_id res chain seq x y z
N MET A 1 -55.11 -58.98 -12.78
CA MET A 1 -54.92 -59.91 -11.66
C MET A 1 -53.43 -60.08 -11.55
N ASP A 2 -52.76 -59.24 -10.78
CA ASP A 2 -52.63 -59.24 -9.31
C ASP A 2 -51.18 -59.66 -9.04
N MET A 3 -50.35 -58.72 -8.58
CA MET A 3 -49.70 -58.74 -7.25
C MET A 3 -48.69 -59.90 -7.09
N THR A 4 -47.45 -59.72 -6.66
CA THR A 4 -46.70 -58.60 -6.05
C THR A 4 -45.22 -59.04 -6.11
N HIS A 5 -44.33 -58.08 -6.36
CA HIS A 5 -42.88 -58.25 -6.31
C HIS A 5 -42.43 -57.76 -4.94
N ASP A 6 -41.69 -58.59 -4.20
CA ASP A 6 -41.10 -58.25 -2.91
C ASP A 6 -39.61 -58.61 -3.03
N GLN A 7 -38.75 -57.59 -3.08
CA GLN A 7 -37.30 -57.74 -2.88
C GLN A 7 -36.79 -56.52 -2.11
N ASP A 8 -36.32 -56.82 -0.92
CA ASP A 8 -35.51 -56.02 -0.03
C ASP A 8 -34.24 -55.51 -0.72
N THR A 9 -34.00 -54.20 -0.63
CA THR A 9 -32.65 -53.63 -0.61
C THR A 9 -32.62 -52.46 0.36
N GLU A 10 -31.89 -52.66 1.47
CA GLU A 10 -31.50 -51.67 2.44
C GLU A 10 -30.70 -50.54 1.76
N GLY A 11 -31.15 -49.29 1.94
CA GLY A 11 -30.41 -48.07 1.60
C GLY A 11 -29.73 -47.47 2.83
N PRO A 12 -28.63 -46.71 2.66
CA PRO A 12 -27.85 -46.15 3.76
C PRO A 12 -28.59 -44.99 4.45
N PRO A 13 -28.21 -44.65 5.71
CA PRO A 13 -28.93 -43.66 6.51
C PRO A 13 -28.73 -42.23 6.01
N ASP A 14 -29.82 -41.49 6.14
CA ASP A 14 -30.01 -40.06 5.92
C ASP A 14 -29.48 -39.27 7.13
N ASP A 15 -28.31 -38.65 6.99
CA ASP A 15 -27.77 -37.72 7.99
C ASP A 15 -28.36 -36.31 7.77
N GLY A 16 -29.62 -36.16 8.17
CA GLY A 16 -30.22 -34.87 8.45
C GLY A 16 -29.73 -34.33 9.80
N ALA A 17 -28.89 -33.30 9.78
CA ALA A 17 -28.61 -32.47 10.95
C ALA A 17 -28.63 -31.00 10.56
N ASP A 18 -29.83 -30.43 10.63
CA ASP A 18 -30.08 -29.01 10.84
C ASP A 18 -29.46 -28.58 12.18
N GLY A 19 -28.27 -27.98 12.12
CA GLY A 19 -27.59 -27.35 13.25
C GLY A 19 -27.84 -25.84 13.26
N LEU A 20 -28.93 -25.45 13.92
CA LEU A 20 -29.26 -24.07 14.27
C LEU A 20 -28.07 -23.36 14.94
N TRP A 21 -27.70 -22.20 14.39
CA TRP A 21 -26.81 -21.22 14.99
C TRP A 21 -27.47 -20.63 16.25
N GLU A 22 -26.96 -20.95 17.45
CA GLU A 22 -27.33 -20.25 18.67
C GLU A 22 -26.45 -19.00 18.90
N PRO A 23 -27.01 -17.78 18.97
CA PRO A 23 -26.27 -16.57 19.28
C PRO A 23 -26.20 -16.41 20.81
N GLY A 24 -25.08 -16.77 21.43
CA GLY A 24 -24.99 -16.75 22.91
C GLY A 24 -23.65 -16.47 23.58
N THR A 25 -22.50 -16.44 22.88
CA THR A 25 -21.20 -16.48 23.58
C THR A 25 -20.32 -15.22 23.43
N ALA A 26 -20.61 -14.32 22.49
CA ALA A 26 -19.83 -13.08 22.33
C ALA A 26 -20.13 -12.03 23.42
N GLY A 27 -21.31 -12.05 24.03
CA GLY A 27 -21.71 -11.09 25.07
C GLY A 27 -21.05 -11.32 26.43
N ASP A 28 -20.69 -12.57 26.73
CA ASP A 28 -20.13 -12.95 28.03
C ASP A 28 -18.62 -12.71 28.12
N GLU A 29 -17.88 -12.81 27.00
CA GLU A 29 -16.47 -12.39 26.94
C GLU A 29 -16.30 -10.88 27.11
N VAL A 30 -17.18 -10.08 26.51
CA VAL A 30 -17.14 -8.61 26.62
C VAL A 30 -17.42 -8.16 28.07
N ARG A 31 -18.39 -8.78 28.76
CA ARG A 31 -18.66 -8.48 30.19
C ARG A 31 -17.53 -8.92 31.12
N SER A 32 -16.84 -10.02 30.78
CA SER A 32 -15.68 -10.50 31.53
C SER A 32 -14.49 -9.52 31.46
N ILE A 33 -14.30 -8.89 30.29
CA ILE A 33 -13.29 -7.84 30.07
C ILE A 33 -13.66 -6.57 30.84
N GLU A 34 -14.92 -6.12 30.79
CA GLU A 34 -15.37 -4.96 31.57
C GLU A 34 -15.25 -5.16 33.09
N GLN A 35 -15.55 -6.37 33.60
CA GLN A 35 -15.34 -6.71 35.01
C GLN A 35 -13.86 -6.70 35.41
N ARG A 36 -12.94 -7.09 34.53
CA ARG A 36 -11.49 -7.02 34.77
C ARG A 36 -10.99 -5.57 34.79
N LEU A 37 -11.48 -4.72 33.88
CA LEU A 37 -11.14 -3.30 33.81
C LEU A 37 -11.56 -2.53 35.08
N SER A 38 -12.63 -2.95 35.76
CA SER A 38 -13.06 -2.33 37.02
C SER A 38 -12.10 -2.57 38.21
N ARG A 39 -11.27 -3.63 38.16
CA ARG A 39 -10.43 -4.07 39.29
C ARG A 39 -9.01 -3.49 39.28
N HIS A 40 -8.58 -2.80 38.23
CA HIS A 40 -7.18 -2.34 38.06
C HIS A 40 -7.03 -0.82 37.96
N ARG A 41 -7.91 -0.07 38.63
CA ARG A 41 -7.61 1.33 39.01
C ARG A 41 -6.75 1.33 40.27
N HIS A 42 -5.45 1.03 40.17
CA HIS A 42 -4.42 1.62 41.06
C HIS A 42 -2.99 1.26 40.59
N ARG A 43 -2.20 2.34 40.49
CA ARG A 43 -0.75 2.47 40.26
C ARG A 43 -0.20 2.32 38.81
N PRO A 44 0.50 3.34 38.29
CA PRO A 44 1.31 3.21 37.10
C PRO A 44 2.59 2.44 37.42
N GLN A 45 2.88 1.38 36.66
CA GLN A 45 4.23 0.83 36.56
C GLN A 45 4.92 1.46 35.35
N ALA A 46 6.10 2.01 35.59
CA ALA A 46 6.97 2.53 34.54
C ALA A 46 7.46 1.37 33.65
N TRP A 47 7.34 1.54 32.34
CA TRP A 47 7.95 0.69 31.34
C TRP A 47 9.48 0.80 31.45
N THR A 48 10.14 -0.26 31.92
CA THR A 48 11.61 -0.40 31.86
C THR A 48 11.99 -1.41 30.80
N VAL A 49 12.90 -1.00 29.91
CA VAL A 49 13.59 -1.88 28.95
C VAL A 49 14.38 -2.93 29.74
N PRO A 50 14.24 -4.25 29.48
CA PRO A 50 15.04 -5.26 30.14
C PRO A 50 16.51 -5.20 29.68
N GLU A 51 17.44 -5.01 30.62
CA GLU A 51 18.89 -5.27 30.45
C GLU A 51 19.12 -6.78 30.24
N GLY A 52 19.78 -7.15 29.15
CA GLY A 52 20.07 -8.55 28.82
C GLY A 52 20.65 -8.81 27.43
N LEU A 53 21.42 -7.88 26.89
CA LEU A 53 22.18 -8.05 25.64
C LEU A 53 23.64 -7.61 25.83
N GLU A 54 24.26 -8.13 26.91
CA GLU A 54 25.70 -8.32 26.94
C GLU A 54 25.93 -9.83 26.97
N GLN A 55 26.43 -10.38 25.87
CA GLN A 55 27.54 -11.35 25.88
C GLN A 55 27.97 -11.80 24.47
N ASP A 56 29.27 -12.08 24.41
CA ASP A 56 30.01 -12.96 23.50
C ASP A 56 30.54 -12.41 22.17
N VAL A 57 31.66 -11.69 22.28
CA VAL A 57 32.71 -11.66 21.26
C VAL A 57 33.87 -12.55 21.73
N PRO A 58 34.24 -13.63 21.00
CA PRO A 58 35.43 -14.40 21.33
C PRO A 58 36.68 -13.63 20.91
N GLY A 59 37.60 -13.42 21.85
CA GLY A 59 38.91 -12.83 21.59
C GLY A 59 39.83 -13.78 20.82
N PRO A 60 40.75 -13.27 19.98
CA PRO A 60 41.71 -14.12 19.30
C PRO A 60 42.90 -14.42 20.22
N ASP A 61 43.15 -15.72 20.43
CA ASP A 61 44.44 -16.27 20.83
C ASP A 61 45.50 -15.94 19.77
N GLN A 62 46.59 -15.26 20.17
CA GLN A 62 47.89 -15.36 19.52
C GLN A 62 49.01 -15.21 20.56
N ASP A 63 49.48 -16.36 21.05
CA ASP A 63 50.88 -16.55 21.45
C ASP A 63 51.72 -16.76 20.18
N GLY A 64 52.82 -16.03 20.03
CA GLY A 64 53.67 -16.15 18.84
C GLY A 64 54.83 -15.17 18.77
N ASP A 65 55.73 -15.29 19.74
CA ASP A 65 57.20 -15.14 19.68
C ASP A 65 57.87 -13.91 19.03
N ALA A 66 58.89 -13.46 19.73
CA ALA A 66 59.66 -12.25 19.50
C ALA A 66 60.73 -12.43 18.41
N THR A 67 61.00 -11.37 17.64
CA THR A 67 62.38 -11.05 17.23
C THR A 67 62.55 -9.55 17.05
N ALA A 68 63.50 -8.99 17.80
CA ALA A 68 63.93 -7.61 17.77
C ALA A 68 64.86 -7.33 16.59
N ILE A 69 64.72 -6.18 15.90
CA ILE A 69 65.83 -5.41 15.28
C ILE A 69 65.51 -3.90 15.37
N ASP A 70 66.51 -3.16 15.87
CA ASP A 70 66.62 -1.71 16.12
C ASP A 70 66.76 -0.88 14.81
N PRO A 71 66.54 0.45 14.82
CA PRO A 71 66.28 1.27 13.65
C PRO A 71 67.56 1.91 13.11
N GLN A 72 67.53 2.39 11.86
CA GLN A 72 68.15 3.67 11.49
C GLN A 72 67.83 4.12 10.04
N THR A 73 67.70 5.44 9.92
CA THR A 73 68.09 6.31 8.77
C THR A 73 67.32 6.28 7.44
N THR A 74 66.50 7.32 7.23
CA THR A 74 66.34 8.09 5.97
C THR A 74 67.71 8.61 5.48
N PRO A 75 67.96 8.88 4.17
CA PRO A 75 67.20 9.89 3.38
C PRO A 75 67.12 9.70 1.83
N ARG A 76 66.39 10.63 1.17
CA ARG A 76 66.60 11.27 -0.17
C ARG A 76 67.09 10.41 -1.36
N ALA A 77 66.78 10.62 -2.63
CA ALA A 77 65.94 11.52 -3.43
C ALA A 77 66.12 11.07 -4.90
N GLU A 78 65.36 11.69 -5.81
CA GLU A 78 65.71 11.94 -7.22
C GLU A 78 65.60 10.82 -8.28
N GLY A 79 65.20 11.28 -9.48
CA GLY A 79 65.47 10.61 -10.76
C GLY A 79 64.26 9.87 -11.33
N ALA A 80 63.23 10.54 -11.86
CA ALA A 80 63.20 11.14 -13.20
C ALA A 80 63.27 10.12 -14.35
N LEU A 81 62.38 10.35 -15.32
CA LEU A 81 62.41 9.94 -16.73
C LEU A 81 61.73 8.60 -17.09
N GLY A 82 60.79 8.70 -18.04
CA GLY A 82 60.49 7.59 -18.95
C GLY A 82 59.04 7.17 -19.10
N ARG A 83 58.15 8.06 -19.57
CA ARG A 83 57.15 7.66 -20.60
C ARG A 83 57.80 7.96 -21.97
N PRO A 84 57.39 7.37 -23.13
CA PRO A 84 56.06 6.80 -23.39
C PRO A 84 55.97 5.58 -24.34
N TRP A 85 54.78 4.96 -24.32
CA TRP A 85 54.00 4.43 -25.46
C TRP A 85 54.56 3.34 -26.40
N GLY A 86 53.80 2.24 -26.45
CA GLY A 86 53.52 1.53 -27.71
C GLY A 86 53.24 0.04 -27.57
N GLY A 87 52.05 -0.41 -27.99
CA GLY A 87 51.90 -1.75 -28.58
C GLY A 87 50.80 -2.68 -28.03
N ARG A 88 49.65 -2.65 -28.72
CA ARG A 88 48.76 -3.77 -29.14
C ARG A 88 48.39 -4.93 -28.20
N GLU A 89 47.06 -5.05 -28.06
CA GLU A 89 46.20 -6.23 -28.29
C GLU A 89 46.65 -7.60 -27.80
N SER A 90 45.91 -8.12 -26.81
CA SER A 90 45.37 -9.48 -26.88
C SER A 90 43.97 -9.49 -26.26
N GLU A 91 42.97 -9.75 -27.09
CA GLU A 91 41.66 -10.22 -26.68
C GLU A 91 41.77 -11.64 -26.15
N GLN A 92 41.20 -11.92 -24.97
CA GLN A 92 40.55 -13.21 -24.69
C GLN A 92 39.30 -13.00 -23.81
N PRO A 93 38.28 -13.87 -23.97
CA PRO A 93 36.90 -13.60 -23.57
C PRO A 93 36.54 -14.30 -22.25
N GLY A 94 35.69 -13.67 -21.42
CA GLY A 94 35.13 -14.32 -20.25
C GLY A 94 34.25 -13.40 -19.41
N ASP A 95 32.97 -13.77 -19.31
CA ASP A 95 31.99 -13.40 -18.28
C ASP A 95 31.58 -11.94 -18.15
N ARG A 96 30.68 -11.55 -19.06
CA ARG A 96 29.77 -10.41 -18.86
C ARG A 96 28.62 -10.81 -17.94
N VAL A 97 28.76 -10.49 -16.66
CA VAL A 97 27.62 -10.29 -15.75
C VAL A 97 26.88 -9.03 -16.23
N PRO A 98 25.53 -9.01 -16.35
CA PRO A 98 24.82 -7.82 -16.79
C PRO A 98 24.92 -6.74 -15.72
N VAL A 99 25.79 -5.76 -15.95
CA VAL A 99 25.76 -4.48 -15.25
C VAL A 99 24.51 -3.76 -15.71
N TRP A 100 23.49 -3.71 -14.84
CA TRP A 100 22.31 -2.88 -15.02
C TRP A 100 22.73 -1.42 -15.16
N ARG A 101 22.86 -0.95 -16.40
CA ARG A 101 22.86 0.49 -16.68
C ARG A 101 21.45 0.97 -16.42
N ALA A 102 21.27 1.66 -15.30
CA ALA A 102 20.15 2.56 -15.09
C ALA A 102 20.18 3.63 -16.19
N GLN A 103 19.50 3.34 -17.30
CA GLN A 103 19.27 4.30 -18.35
C GLN A 103 18.21 5.28 -17.84
N GLY A 104 18.69 6.44 -17.42
CA GLY A 104 17.88 7.42 -16.73
C GLY A 104 16.75 7.97 -17.59
N SER A 105 15.51 7.75 -17.15
CA SER A 105 14.39 8.64 -17.42
C SER A 105 14.48 9.85 -16.48
N ARG A 106 15.36 10.79 -16.84
CA ARG A 106 15.28 12.16 -16.31
C ARG A 106 14.15 12.89 -17.05
N ALA A 107 12.95 12.94 -16.48
CA ALA A 107 12.00 14.07 -16.60
C ALA A 107 10.60 13.75 -16.04
N VAL A 108 10.46 13.35 -14.78
CA VAL A 108 9.20 13.56 -14.03
C VAL A 108 9.56 13.91 -12.58
N LYS A 109 10.17 15.06 -12.37
CA LYS A 109 10.32 15.65 -11.03
C LYS A 109 9.99 17.12 -11.17
N THR A 110 9.11 17.59 -10.28
CA THR A 110 8.53 18.95 -10.16
C THR A 110 7.29 19.22 -11.02
N LEU A 111 6.13 18.71 -10.59
CA LEU A 111 4.82 19.35 -10.83
C LEU A 111 3.75 19.00 -9.76
N SER A 112 4.08 18.18 -8.75
CA SER A 112 3.11 17.57 -7.83
C SER A 112 2.57 18.48 -6.73
N SER A 113 3.14 19.66 -6.46
CA SER A 113 2.70 20.51 -5.33
C SER A 113 1.73 21.63 -5.71
N LEU A 114 1.70 22.09 -6.97
CA LEU A 114 0.77 23.16 -7.40
C LEU A 114 -0.55 22.61 -7.96
N ALA A 115 -0.59 21.36 -8.45
CA ALA A 115 -1.82 20.74 -8.94
C ALA A 115 -2.81 20.42 -7.80
N ALA A 116 -2.33 20.00 -6.62
CA ALA A 116 -3.19 19.57 -5.51
C ALA A 116 -4.10 20.69 -4.95
N ALA A 117 -3.61 21.94 -4.87
CA ALA A 117 -4.41 23.06 -4.35
C ALA A 117 -5.48 23.55 -5.34
N ALA A 118 -5.21 23.50 -6.65
CA ALA A 118 -6.19 23.84 -7.68
C ALA A 118 -7.32 22.80 -7.76
N ILE A 119 -7.01 21.53 -7.49
CA ILE A 119 -7.95 20.41 -7.47
C ILE A 119 -9.01 20.59 -6.37
N VAL A 120 -8.63 20.94 -5.13
CA VAL A 120 -9.56 21.13 -4.00
C VAL A 120 -10.49 22.33 -4.19
N LEU A 121 -9.99 23.47 -4.66
CA LEU A 121 -10.80 24.68 -4.88
C LEU A 121 -11.79 24.53 -6.05
N PHE A 122 -11.45 23.74 -7.08
CA PHE A 122 -12.40 23.42 -8.15
C PHE A 122 -13.49 22.46 -7.68
N PHE A 123 -13.20 21.55 -6.74
CA PHE A 123 -14.20 20.61 -6.21
C PHE A 123 -15.28 21.30 -5.35
N LEU A 124 -14.93 22.35 -4.59
CA LEU A 124 -15.93 23.12 -3.82
C LEU A 124 -16.90 23.90 -4.72
N GLY A 125 -16.44 24.38 -5.88
CA GLY A 125 -17.27 25.13 -6.84
C GLY A 125 -18.35 24.28 -7.51
N ASP A 126 -17.99 23.05 -7.92
CA ASP A 126 -18.92 22.10 -8.54
C ASP A 126 -19.89 21.47 -7.51
N MET A 127 -19.52 21.44 -6.23
CA MET A 127 -20.31 20.88 -5.13
C MET A 127 -21.58 21.68 -4.83
N LEU A 128 -21.57 23.02 -4.97
CA LEU A 128 -22.75 23.86 -4.75
C LEU A 128 -23.86 23.67 -5.79
N GLY A 129 -23.53 23.12 -6.97
CA GLY A 129 -24.51 22.75 -8.00
C GLY A 129 -25.17 21.38 -7.80
N TRP A 130 -24.72 20.59 -6.81
CA TRP A 130 -25.04 19.16 -6.70
C TRP A 130 -26.16 18.83 -5.67
N PHE A 131 -26.30 19.59 -4.59
CA PHE A 131 -27.23 19.26 -3.49
C PHE A 131 -28.67 19.77 -3.72
N GLY A 132 -29.28 19.35 -4.84
CA GLY A 132 -30.75 19.34 -4.93
C GLY A 132 -31.30 18.12 -4.17
N PRO A 133 -32.44 18.22 -3.47
CA PRO A 133 -32.99 17.11 -2.69
C PRO A 133 -33.48 15.99 -3.63
N GLY A 134 -32.75 14.88 -3.67
CA GLY A 134 -33.16 13.66 -4.34
C GLY A 134 -34.06 12.83 -3.42
N ASP A 135 -35.31 12.65 -3.84
CA ASP A 135 -36.31 11.74 -3.27
C ASP A 135 -35.74 10.30 -3.21
N GLY A 136 -35.70 9.76 -1.99
CA GLY A 136 -35.40 8.36 -1.74
C GLY A 136 -36.63 7.50 -2.03
N SER A 137 -36.77 7.04 -3.28
CA SER A 137 -37.66 5.95 -3.62
C SER A 137 -37.06 4.99 -4.64
N ASP A 138 -36.84 3.78 -4.13
CA ASP A 138 -36.78 2.47 -4.77
C ASP A 138 -36.89 2.43 -6.31
N THR A 139 -35.75 2.35 -6.98
CA THR A 139 -35.64 1.81 -8.35
C THR A 139 -34.32 1.07 -8.40
N ARG A 140 -34.25 -0.12 -9.01
CA ARG A 140 -32.98 -0.76 -9.37
C ARG A 140 -32.11 0.30 -10.04
N VAL A 141 -31.13 0.83 -9.32
CA VAL A 141 -30.17 1.79 -9.86
C VAL A 141 -29.36 0.99 -10.85
N GLN A 142 -29.78 1.01 -12.12
CA GLN A 142 -28.86 0.79 -13.21
C GLN A 142 -27.73 1.79 -12.93
N ALA A 143 -26.53 1.28 -12.65
CA ALA A 143 -25.37 2.11 -12.38
C ALA A 143 -25.15 3.02 -13.60
N ALA A 144 -25.74 4.21 -13.53
CA ALA A 144 -25.71 5.17 -14.61
C ALA A 144 -24.42 5.95 -14.48
N TYR A 145 -23.59 5.82 -15.49
CA TYR A 145 -22.40 6.63 -15.66
C TYR A 145 -22.68 7.66 -16.76
N MET A 146 -22.43 8.92 -16.47
CA MET A 146 -22.58 10.00 -17.45
C MET A 146 -21.22 10.63 -17.68
N LEU A 147 -20.69 10.45 -18.88
CA LEU A 147 -19.46 11.09 -19.33
C LEU A 147 -19.78 12.52 -19.80
N GLU A 148 -18.95 13.47 -19.40
CA GLU A 148 -19.00 14.88 -19.76
C GLU A 148 -17.60 15.33 -20.19
N ALA A 149 -17.46 15.88 -21.38
CA ALA A 149 -16.19 16.43 -21.86
C ALA A 149 -15.91 17.74 -21.14
N LEU A 150 -14.75 17.83 -20.49
CA LEU A 150 -14.25 19.08 -19.92
C LEU A 150 -13.38 19.85 -20.91
N GLU A 151 -12.65 19.10 -21.74
CA GLU A 151 -11.80 19.62 -22.80
C GLU A 151 -11.69 18.58 -23.92
N GLY A 152 -11.61 19.03 -25.17
CA GLY A 152 -11.53 18.16 -26.33
C GLY A 152 -12.77 17.27 -26.51
N ALA A 153 -12.58 16.11 -27.14
CA ALA A 153 -13.65 15.16 -27.43
C ALA A 153 -13.24 13.76 -26.97
N PRO A 154 -13.49 13.39 -25.70
CA PRO A 154 -13.16 12.06 -25.18
C PRO A 154 -13.88 10.99 -25.99
N GLU A 155 -13.24 9.83 -26.09
CA GLU A 155 -13.72 8.72 -26.88
C GLU A 155 -14.31 7.62 -26.00
N VAL A 156 -15.49 7.14 -26.38
CA VAL A 156 -16.13 5.96 -25.80
C VAL A 156 -16.05 4.83 -26.80
N GLN A 157 -15.33 3.77 -26.48
CA GLN A 157 -15.21 2.57 -27.30
C GLN A 157 -16.18 1.49 -26.79
N ARG A 158 -17.15 1.11 -27.62
CA ARG A 158 -18.17 0.11 -27.33
C ARG A 158 -18.22 -0.91 -28.46
N ARG A 159 -17.89 -2.18 -28.19
CA ARG A 159 -17.96 -3.27 -29.18
C ARG A 159 -17.28 -2.93 -30.52
N GLY A 160 -16.15 -2.21 -30.48
CA GLY A 160 -15.41 -1.78 -31.68
C GLY A 160 -15.94 -0.53 -32.38
N VAL A 161 -16.96 0.13 -31.83
CA VAL A 161 -17.45 1.43 -32.30
C VAL A 161 -17.00 2.53 -31.35
N SER A 162 -16.40 3.58 -31.90
CA SER A 162 -15.97 4.76 -31.15
C SER A 162 -17.00 5.88 -31.27
N HIS A 163 -17.46 6.38 -30.14
CA HIS A 163 -18.31 7.56 -30.04
C HIS A 163 -17.51 8.71 -29.43
N ARG A 164 -17.63 9.91 -30.01
CA ARG A 164 -17.06 11.14 -29.46
C ARG A 164 -18.18 12.15 -29.26
N GLY A 165 -18.10 12.92 -28.17
CA GLY A 165 -19.10 13.93 -27.88
C GLY A 165 -18.88 14.59 -26.54
N GLU A 166 -19.67 15.64 -26.31
CA GLU A 166 -19.62 16.43 -25.08
C GLU A 166 -20.30 15.73 -23.90
N ARG A 167 -21.33 14.93 -24.15
CA ARG A 167 -22.04 14.21 -23.10
C ARG A 167 -22.58 12.87 -23.61
N LEU A 168 -22.26 11.79 -22.90
CA LEU A 168 -22.60 10.42 -23.30
C LEU A 168 -22.98 9.58 -22.08
N GLU A 169 -24.08 8.85 -22.18
CA GLU A 169 -24.38 7.78 -21.24
C GLU A 169 -23.53 6.55 -21.57
N VAL A 170 -22.82 6.06 -20.56
CA VAL A 170 -21.87 4.96 -20.69
C VAL A 170 -22.24 3.84 -19.72
N GLN A 171 -21.91 2.62 -20.11
CA GLN A 171 -22.35 1.40 -19.43
C GLN A 171 -21.18 0.46 -19.18
N VAL A 172 -21.40 -0.55 -18.34
CA VAL A 172 -20.44 -1.62 -18.08
C VAL A 172 -19.97 -2.23 -19.41
N GLY A 173 -18.65 -2.39 -19.54
CA GLY A 173 -17.97 -2.87 -20.74
C GLY A 173 -17.52 -1.77 -21.70
N ASP A 174 -17.95 -0.52 -21.52
CA ASP A 174 -17.41 0.61 -22.26
C ASP A 174 -15.99 0.95 -21.79
N ARG A 175 -15.16 1.40 -22.74
CA ARG A 175 -13.83 1.96 -22.48
C ARG A 175 -13.84 3.44 -22.82
N LEU A 176 -13.32 4.26 -21.92
CA LEU A 176 -13.29 5.72 -21.97
C LEU A 176 -11.84 6.16 -22.16
N VAL A 177 -11.57 6.91 -23.22
CA VAL A 177 -10.21 7.33 -23.59
C VAL A 177 -10.14 8.85 -23.70
N CYS A 178 -9.24 9.43 -22.92
CA CYS A 178 -8.77 10.80 -23.06
C CYS A 178 -7.38 10.77 -23.73
N ASP A 179 -7.27 11.33 -24.93
CA ASP A 179 -5.99 11.58 -25.58
C ASP A 179 -5.23 12.74 -24.89
N ALA A 180 -4.12 13.18 -25.49
CA ALA A 180 -3.30 14.25 -24.92
C ALA A 180 -3.98 15.63 -24.89
N GLY A 181 -5.09 15.82 -25.63
CA GLY A 181 -5.82 17.09 -25.72
C GLY A 181 -7.24 17.02 -25.19
N SER A 182 -7.60 15.94 -24.47
CA SER A 182 -8.94 15.77 -23.92
C SER A 182 -8.93 15.48 -22.42
N ARG A 183 -9.97 15.97 -21.76
CA ARG A 183 -10.26 15.78 -20.34
C ARG A 183 -11.73 15.50 -20.19
N ALA A 184 -12.08 14.65 -19.23
CA ALA A 184 -13.47 14.28 -19.01
C ALA A 184 -13.82 14.20 -17.53
N ALA A 185 -15.11 14.35 -17.26
CA ALA A 185 -15.74 14.09 -15.98
C ALA A 185 -16.73 12.94 -16.15
N LEU A 186 -16.65 11.95 -15.29
CA LEU A 186 -17.57 10.82 -15.22
C LEU A 186 -18.39 10.95 -13.96
N ARG A 187 -19.67 11.31 -14.11
CA ARG A 187 -20.63 11.31 -13.01
C ARG A 187 -21.03 9.88 -12.71
N VAL A 188 -20.88 9.49 -11.46
CA VAL A 188 -21.27 8.19 -10.94
C VAL A 188 -22.54 8.40 -10.14
N SER A 189 -23.69 8.00 -10.71
CA SER A 189 -25.00 8.31 -10.15
C SER A 189 -25.12 7.85 -8.69
N GLY A 190 -25.47 8.77 -7.79
CA GLY A 190 -25.61 8.49 -6.36
C GLY A 190 -24.30 8.30 -5.58
N ALA A 191 -23.13 8.39 -6.22
CA ALA A 191 -21.84 8.19 -5.57
C ALA A 191 -20.93 9.43 -5.61
N GLY A 192 -20.77 10.08 -6.77
CA GLY A 192 -19.87 11.22 -6.90
C GLY A 192 -19.33 11.42 -8.31
N MET A 193 -18.10 11.92 -8.41
CA MET A 193 -17.47 12.33 -9.66
C MET A 193 -16.06 11.74 -9.80
N VAL A 194 -15.73 11.32 -11.01
CA VAL A 194 -14.36 10.96 -11.39
C VAL A 194 -13.90 11.87 -12.51
N ARG A 195 -12.76 12.52 -12.35
CA ARG A 195 -12.15 13.38 -13.37
C ARG A 195 -10.99 12.62 -14.01
N MET A 196 -11.00 12.51 -15.34
CA MET A 196 -9.96 11.87 -16.15
C MET A 196 -9.08 12.95 -16.78
N GLU A 197 -7.78 12.85 -16.54
CA GLU A 197 -6.79 13.78 -17.09
C GLU A 197 -6.30 13.30 -18.48
N PRO A 198 -5.54 14.12 -19.24
CA PRO A 198 -5.07 13.73 -20.57
C PRO A 198 -4.24 12.43 -20.55
N GLY A 199 -4.36 11.63 -21.61
CA GLY A 199 -3.65 10.35 -21.74
C GLY A 199 -4.22 9.20 -20.89
N THR A 200 -5.46 9.36 -20.41
CA THR A 200 -6.11 8.41 -19.49
C THR A 200 -7.02 7.42 -20.21
N ASP A 201 -6.98 6.19 -19.74
CA ASP A 201 -7.76 5.08 -20.25
C ASP A 201 -8.46 4.35 -19.09
N VAL A 202 -9.79 4.36 -19.11
CA VAL A 202 -10.63 3.79 -18.06
C VAL A 202 -11.67 2.87 -18.67
N ARG A 203 -11.77 1.65 -18.14
CA ARG A 203 -12.85 0.71 -18.46
C ARG A 203 -13.91 0.73 -17.35
N ILE A 204 -15.18 0.64 -17.73
CA ILE A 204 -16.28 0.51 -16.78
C ILE A 204 -16.52 -0.98 -16.51
N ASP A 205 -16.34 -1.38 -15.25
CA ASP A 205 -16.38 -2.77 -14.84
C ASP A 205 -17.66 -3.10 -14.07
N SER A 206 -18.01 -4.38 -14.06
CA SER A 206 -19.02 -4.89 -13.15
C SER A 206 -18.48 -4.79 -11.71
N ALA A 207 -19.24 -4.10 -10.86
CA ALA A 207 -18.97 -4.07 -9.43
C ALA A 207 -19.61 -5.26 -8.71
N PRO A 208 -19.07 -5.68 -7.55
CA PRO A 208 -19.78 -6.56 -6.63
C PRO A 208 -20.97 -5.83 -6.01
N ALA A 209 -22.03 -6.56 -5.68
CA ALA A 209 -23.11 -6.12 -4.78
C ALA A 209 -23.74 -4.74 -5.08
N GLY A 210 -23.99 -4.43 -6.36
CA GLY A 210 -24.70 -3.20 -6.75
C GLY A 210 -23.90 -1.91 -6.61
N GLY A 211 -22.58 -1.99 -6.41
CA GLY A 211 -21.69 -0.83 -6.41
C GLY A 211 -21.29 -0.34 -7.80
N TRP A 212 -20.20 0.42 -7.83
CA TRP A 212 -19.57 0.98 -9.03
C TRP A 212 -18.12 0.54 -9.08
N ARG A 213 -17.65 0.16 -10.27
CA ARG A 213 -16.26 -0.21 -10.48
C ARG A 213 -15.76 0.36 -11.79
N LEU A 214 -14.64 1.05 -11.70
CA LEU A 214 -13.83 1.44 -12.83
C LEU A 214 -12.54 0.62 -12.82
N TYR A 215 -11.89 0.52 -13.97
CA TYR A 215 -10.55 -0.02 -14.09
C TYR A 215 -9.69 0.99 -14.84
N LEU A 216 -8.73 1.61 -14.15
CA LEU A 216 -7.75 2.54 -14.72
C LEU A 216 -6.62 1.73 -15.36
N GLU A 217 -6.59 1.67 -16.69
CA GLU A 217 -5.56 0.94 -17.43
C GLU A 217 -4.23 1.71 -17.48
N ARG A 218 -4.31 3.03 -17.70
CA ARG A 218 -3.17 3.96 -17.75
C ARG A 218 -3.65 5.39 -17.54
N GLY A 219 -2.76 6.26 -17.09
CA GLY A 219 -2.97 7.70 -17.02
C GLY A 219 -3.32 8.12 -15.60
N GLN A 220 -4.15 9.15 -15.46
CA GLN A 220 -4.48 9.70 -14.15
C GLN A 220 -5.97 10.01 -14.05
N LEU A 221 -6.55 9.61 -12.92
CA LEU A 221 -7.87 10.09 -12.51
C LEU A 221 -7.83 10.67 -11.10
N SER A 222 -8.77 11.57 -10.83
CA SER A 222 -9.11 12.01 -9.48
C SER A 222 -10.56 11.66 -9.18
N ALA A 223 -10.82 11.03 -8.06
CA ALA A 223 -12.16 10.64 -7.62
C ALA A 223 -12.57 11.47 -6.40
N SER A 224 -13.81 11.92 -6.39
CA SER A 224 -14.46 12.59 -5.26
C SER A 224 -15.79 11.89 -5.01
N ILE A 225 -15.80 10.98 -4.05
CA ILE A 225 -16.89 10.02 -3.85
C ILE A 225 -17.43 10.14 -2.43
N PHE A 226 -18.75 10.28 -2.34
CA PHE A 226 -19.51 10.45 -1.12
C PHE A 226 -20.60 9.37 -1.04
N ALA A 227 -20.19 8.11 -1.19
CA ALA A 227 -21.04 6.94 -1.08
C ALA A 227 -20.76 6.19 0.24
N ALA A 228 -21.62 5.23 0.57
CA ALA A 228 -21.29 4.29 1.65
C ALA A 228 -19.97 3.56 1.34
N PRO A 229 -19.15 3.24 2.36
CA PRO A 229 -17.86 2.61 2.16
C PRO A 229 -17.94 1.35 1.29
N ARG A 230 -16.92 1.16 0.46
CA ARG A 230 -16.69 -0.01 -0.41
C ARG A 230 -17.64 -0.14 -1.61
N LEU A 231 -18.59 0.78 -1.78
CA LEU A 231 -19.48 0.78 -2.95
C LEU A 231 -18.80 1.27 -4.23
N PHE A 232 -17.80 2.15 -4.14
CA PHE A 232 -17.03 2.60 -5.29
C PHE A 232 -15.62 2.00 -5.26
N GLN A 233 -15.15 1.51 -6.40
CA GLN A 233 -13.83 0.87 -6.51
C GLN A 233 -13.15 1.27 -7.83
N VAL A 234 -11.84 1.48 -7.76
CA VAL A 234 -10.99 1.66 -8.95
C VAL A 234 -9.95 0.54 -8.96
N GLY A 235 -10.11 -0.39 -9.89
CA GLY A 235 -9.07 -1.36 -10.22
C GLY A 235 -7.92 -0.70 -10.99
N THR A 236 -6.72 -1.22 -10.80
CA THR A 236 -5.52 -0.91 -11.59
C THR A 236 -4.76 -2.21 -11.84
N PRO A 237 -3.74 -2.21 -12.72
CA PRO A 237 -2.85 -3.36 -12.87
C PRO A 237 -2.15 -3.82 -11.58
N SER A 238 -2.08 -2.93 -10.58
CA SER A 238 -1.39 -3.17 -9.30
C SER A 238 -2.31 -3.53 -8.13
N GLY A 239 -3.63 -3.49 -8.30
CA GLY A 239 -4.60 -3.82 -7.24
C GLY A 239 -5.91 -3.06 -7.36
N ILE A 240 -6.66 -2.97 -6.26
CA ILE A 240 -7.97 -2.30 -6.23
C ILE A 240 -7.95 -1.23 -5.13
N ALA A 241 -8.18 0.02 -5.51
CA ALA A 241 -8.51 1.09 -4.58
C ALA A 241 -9.99 0.96 -4.19
N VAL A 242 -10.24 0.56 -2.95
CA VAL A 242 -11.57 0.49 -2.33
C VAL A 242 -11.83 1.80 -1.61
N ASP A 243 -12.79 2.56 -2.13
CA ASP A 243 -13.17 3.87 -1.60
C ASP A 243 -13.94 3.71 -0.28
N LEU A 244 -13.57 4.48 0.74
CA LEU A 244 -14.23 4.48 2.05
C LEU A 244 -14.88 5.84 2.37
N GLY A 245 -15.28 6.58 1.34
CA GLY A 245 -15.79 7.95 1.38
C GLY A 245 -14.64 8.96 1.28
N CYS A 246 -14.08 9.15 0.09
CA CYS A 246 -12.82 9.88 -0.04
C CYS A 246 -12.66 10.75 -1.30
N VAL A 247 -11.63 11.58 -1.26
CA VAL A 247 -11.08 12.33 -2.38
C VAL A 247 -9.65 11.85 -2.61
N TYR A 248 -9.34 11.35 -3.80
CA TYR A 248 -8.01 10.83 -4.09
C TYR A 248 -7.64 10.96 -5.56
N THR A 249 -6.34 10.83 -5.84
CA THR A 249 -5.78 10.70 -7.18
C THR A 249 -5.14 9.33 -7.33
N ALA A 250 -5.42 8.66 -8.44
CA ALA A 250 -4.73 7.44 -8.86
C ALA A 250 -4.01 7.71 -10.20
N THR A 251 -2.73 7.37 -10.27
CA THR A 251 -1.92 7.45 -11.50
C THR A 251 -1.38 6.08 -11.83
N VAL A 252 -1.55 5.62 -13.06
CA VAL A 252 -1.02 4.34 -13.57
C VAL A 252 -0.04 4.63 -14.70
N GLY A 253 1.22 4.22 -14.49
CA GLY A 253 2.29 4.30 -15.47
C GLY A 253 2.14 3.29 -16.61
N GLU A 254 3.03 3.38 -17.61
CA GLU A 254 3.04 2.44 -18.75
C GLU A 254 3.34 0.99 -18.34
N ASP A 255 4.10 0.81 -17.27
CA ASP A 255 4.44 -0.48 -16.67
C ASP A 255 3.37 -0.98 -15.68
N GLY A 256 2.29 -0.23 -15.49
CA GLY A 256 1.22 -0.54 -14.54
C GLY A 256 1.52 -0.13 -13.09
N GLU A 257 2.69 0.46 -12.80
CA GLU A 257 2.98 1.04 -11.49
C GLU A 257 1.88 2.04 -11.14
N THR A 258 1.29 1.87 -9.96
CA THR A 258 0.19 2.71 -9.49
C THR A 258 0.66 3.57 -8.33
N ILE A 259 0.45 4.88 -8.43
CA ILE A 259 0.58 5.81 -7.30
C ILE A 259 -0.82 6.27 -6.91
N LEU A 260 -1.21 6.01 -5.67
CA LEU A 260 -2.45 6.47 -5.07
C LEU A 260 -2.14 7.49 -3.97
N SER A 261 -2.71 8.69 -4.07
CA SER A 261 -2.60 9.75 -3.04
C SER A 261 -3.99 10.18 -2.60
N VAL A 262 -4.25 10.17 -1.30
CA VAL A 262 -5.54 10.57 -0.72
C VAL A 262 -5.45 12.00 -0.20
N HIS A 263 -6.49 12.79 -0.46
CA HIS A 263 -6.59 14.22 -0.14
C HIS A 263 -7.81 14.56 0.72
N GLY A 264 -8.55 13.54 1.16
CA GLY A 264 -9.66 13.64 2.08
C GLY A 264 -10.30 12.27 2.29
N GLY A 265 -10.65 11.92 3.53
CA GLY A 265 -11.18 10.59 3.85
C GLY A 265 -10.08 9.52 3.81
N GLN A 266 -10.40 8.32 3.32
CA GLN A 266 -9.47 7.19 3.33
C GLN A 266 -9.74 6.17 2.21
N VAL A 267 -8.70 5.46 1.78
CA VAL A 267 -8.77 4.35 0.81
C VAL A 267 -8.15 3.09 1.41
N SER A 268 -8.75 1.94 1.15
CA SER A 268 -8.05 0.66 1.29
C SER A 268 -7.55 0.21 -0.09
N PHE A 269 -6.24 0.14 -0.28
CA PHE A 269 -5.66 -0.42 -1.50
C PHE A 269 -5.41 -1.92 -1.28
N GLU A 270 -6.12 -2.75 -2.03
CA GLU A 270 -6.24 -4.19 -1.78
C GLU A 270 -5.73 -5.03 -2.94
N THR A 271 -5.07 -6.13 -2.58
CA THR A 271 -4.79 -7.31 -3.40
C THR A 271 -5.23 -8.56 -2.63
N ALA A 272 -5.06 -9.75 -3.22
CA ALA A 272 -5.32 -10.99 -2.50
C ALA A 272 -4.42 -11.14 -1.26
N ASP A 273 -3.16 -10.72 -1.38
CA ASP A 273 -2.13 -10.99 -0.36
C ASP A 273 -1.90 -9.83 0.60
N ARG A 274 -2.23 -8.59 0.19
CA ARG A 274 -1.95 -7.39 0.99
C ARG A 274 -3.05 -6.35 0.88
N LYS A 275 -3.40 -5.78 2.04
CA LYS A 275 -4.29 -4.63 2.18
C LYS A 275 -3.54 -3.51 2.87
N VAL A 276 -3.59 -2.32 2.29
CA VAL A 276 -2.93 -1.14 2.81
C VAL A 276 -3.97 -0.06 3.01
N PHE A 277 -3.92 0.59 4.17
CA PHE A 277 -4.78 1.69 4.51
C PHE A 277 -4.06 2.99 4.17
N VAL A 278 -4.75 3.90 3.48
CA VAL A 278 -4.20 5.18 3.02
C VAL A 278 -5.15 6.28 3.46
N PRO A 279 -4.86 6.97 4.58
CA PRO A 279 -5.66 8.09 5.05
C PRO A 279 -5.36 9.37 4.23
N ASP A 280 -6.18 10.40 4.45
CA ASP A 280 -5.96 11.76 3.96
C ASP A 280 -4.52 12.20 4.21
N GLY A 281 -3.90 12.86 3.24
CA GLY A 281 -2.52 13.33 3.31
C GLY A 281 -1.48 12.24 3.10
N ALA A 282 -1.85 10.96 3.00
CA ALA A 282 -0.94 9.86 2.70
C ALA A 282 -1.00 9.42 1.24
N ARG A 283 0.00 8.63 0.85
CA ARG A 283 0.08 7.97 -0.45
C ARG A 283 0.70 6.59 -0.36
N VAL A 284 0.45 5.78 -1.36
CA VAL A 284 1.10 4.47 -1.55
C VAL A 284 1.50 4.28 -3.02
N VAL A 285 2.60 3.56 -3.23
CA VAL A 285 3.00 3.05 -4.55
C VAL A 285 2.70 1.56 -4.59
N ALA A 286 2.19 1.06 -5.70
CA ALA A 286 1.87 -0.35 -5.91
C ALA A 286 2.40 -0.80 -7.27
N TRP A 287 2.70 -2.10 -7.39
CA TRP A 287 3.29 -2.68 -8.61
C TRP A 287 2.50 -3.91 -9.07
N PRO A 288 2.39 -4.14 -10.40
CA PRO A 288 1.70 -5.32 -10.91
C PRO A 288 2.34 -6.62 -10.42
N GLY A 289 1.50 -7.59 -10.06
CA GLY A 289 1.94 -8.90 -9.56
C GLY A 289 2.56 -8.89 -8.15
N ARG A 290 2.74 -7.71 -7.53
CA ARG A 290 3.32 -7.55 -6.19
C ARG A 290 2.36 -6.88 -5.21
N GLY A 291 1.53 -5.96 -5.70
CA GLY A 291 0.59 -5.22 -4.87
C GLY A 291 1.18 -3.96 -4.23
N PRO A 292 0.48 -3.39 -3.24
CA PRO A 292 0.87 -2.13 -2.60
C PRO A 292 2.14 -2.27 -1.77
N GLY A 293 2.95 -1.21 -1.78
CA GLY A 293 4.05 -0.98 -0.85
C GLY A 293 3.56 -0.48 0.49
N THR A 294 4.42 0.23 1.20
CA THR A 294 4.13 0.80 2.50
C THR A 294 3.65 2.25 2.32
N PRO A 295 2.49 2.63 2.90
CA PRO A 295 1.97 3.99 2.75
C PRO A 295 2.83 4.98 3.54
N VAL A 296 2.98 6.18 3.00
CA VAL A 296 3.77 7.27 3.59
C VAL A 296 3.00 8.58 3.46
N TRP A 297 3.20 9.48 4.43
CA TRP A 297 2.68 10.85 4.36
C TRP A 297 3.31 11.61 3.19
N ASN A 298 2.51 12.44 2.51
CA ASN A 298 2.97 13.23 1.37
C ASN A 298 4.07 14.22 1.73
N ASP A 299 4.10 14.66 2.98
CA ASP A 299 5.07 15.59 3.57
C ASP A 299 6.11 14.88 4.46
N ALA A 300 6.19 13.54 4.44
CA ALA A 300 7.19 12.81 5.22
C ALA A 300 8.63 13.25 4.86
N PRO A 301 9.56 13.23 5.82
CA PRO A 301 10.95 13.58 5.55
C PRO A 301 11.55 12.74 4.42
N GLY A 302 12.34 13.38 3.54
CA GLY A 302 12.98 12.71 2.41
C GLY A 302 13.83 11.48 2.78
N PRO A 303 14.57 11.46 3.90
CA PRO A 303 15.25 10.26 4.39
C PRO A 303 14.29 9.09 4.67
N LEU A 304 13.19 9.34 5.39
CA LEU A 304 12.17 8.33 5.68
C LEU A 304 11.54 7.78 4.39
N MET A 305 11.13 8.64 3.46
CA MET A 305 10.57 8.20 2.17
C MET A 305 11.53 7.29 1.40
N LYS A 306 12.84 7.61 1.40
CA LYS A 306 13.87 6.78 0.74
C LYS A 306 14.09 5.45 1.48
N ALA A 307 14.02 5.45 2.80
CA ALA A 307 14.12 4.22 3.60
C ALA A 307 12.96 3.29 3.30
N ILE A 308 11.72 3.80 3.36
CA ILE A 308 10.51 3.01 3.04
C ILE A 308 10.59 2.44 1.61
N ALA A 309 10.96 3.24 0.62
CA ALA A 309 11.10 2.76 -0.75
C ALA A 309 12.13 1.63 -0.91
N ARG A 310 13.24 1.66 -0.14
CA ARG A 310 14.24 0.58 -0.13
C ARG A 310 13.72 -0.68 0.54
N LEU A 311 13.01 -0.54 1.67
CA LEU A 311 12.39 -1.68 2.35
C LEU A 311 11.34 -2.34 1.45
N ASP A 312 10.49 -1.55 0.82
CA ASP A 312 9.53 -2.03 -0.16
C ASP A 312 10.22 -2.79 -1.32
N ALA A 313 11.31 -2.27 -1.87
CA ALA A 313 12.08 -2.97 -2.91
C ALA A 313 12.66 -4.31 -2.41
N LEU A 314 13.12 -4.36 -1.16
CA LEU A 314 13.61 -5.59 -0.52
C LEU A 314 12.52 -6.66 -0.41
N ALA A 315 11.25 -6.28 -0.17
CA ALA A 315 10.14 -7.23 -0.08
C ALA A 315 9.95 -8.09 -1.34
N SER A 316 10.47 -7.64 -2.49
CA SER A 316 10.42 -8.37 -3.77
C SER A 316 11.69 -9.16 -4.09
N SER A 317 12.71 -9.06 -3.24
CA SER A 317 14.00 -9.69 -3.47
C SER A 317 14.02 -11.11 -2.88
N PRO A 318 14.51 -12.12 -3.62
CA PRO A 318 14.78 -13.43 -3.05
C PRO A 318 16.01 -13.42 -2.12
N ALA A 319 16.77 -12.32 -2.07
CA ALA A 319 17.92 -12.19 -1.19
C ALA A 319 17.47 -12.06 0.27
N THR A 320 17.93 -12.99 1.10
CA THR A 320 17.76 -13.00 2.57
C THR A 320 18.65 -12.00 3.30
N ASP A 321 19.52 -11.31 2.57
CA ASP A 321 20.69 -10.61 3.09
C ASP A 321 20.47 -9.09 3.04
N LEU A 322 20.25 -8.47 4.22
CA LEU A 322 20.02 -7.01 4.38
C LEU A 322 21.23 -6.12 4.05
N ASP A 323 22.40 -6.73 4.02
CA ASP A 323 23.67 -6.14 3.60
C ASP A 323 23.71 -5.90 2.09
N ALA A 324 22.85 -6.54 1.31
CA ALA A 324 22.61 -6.13 -0.07
C ALA A 324 21.82 -4.80 -0.12
N SER A 325 22.33 -3.85 -0.90
CA SER A 325 21.58 -2.69 -1.40
C SER A 325 21.21 -1.59 -0.39
N GLY A 326 21.91 -1.49 0.74
CA GLY A 326 21.68 -0.42 1.72
C GLY A 326 20.43 -0.61 2.58
N SER A 327 19.87 -1.82 2.63
CA SER A 327 18.68 -2.15 3.42
C SER A 327 18.92 -2.01 4.92
N ARG A 328 20.12 -2.31 5.42
CA ARG A 328 20.53 -2.02 6.81
C ARG A 328 20.34 -0.54 7.18
N SER A 329 20.83 0.38 6.35
CA SER A 329 20.66 1.82 6.59
C SER A 329 19.19 2.26 6.54
N ALA A 330 18.34 1.56 5.78
CA ALA A 330 16.91 1.83 5.74
C ALA A 330 16.20 1.35 7.02
N VAL A 331 16.63 0.23 7.60
CA VAL A 331 16.16 -0.24 8.91
C VAL A 331 16.58 0.74 10.02
N GLU A 332 17.84 1.18 10.03
CA GLU A 332 18.35 2.19 10.98
C GLU A 332 17.59 3.53 10.90
N GLU A 333 17.08 3.89 9.73
CA GLU A 333 16.26 5.10 9.57
C GLU A 333 14.92 5.00 10.30
N LEU A 334 14.37 3.78 10.48
CA LEU A 334 13.15 3.59 11.27
C LEU A 334 13.36 4.03 12.72
N ASP A 335 14.54 3.80 13.30
CA ASP A 335 14.86 4.20 14.67
C ASP A 335 14.81 5.73 14.88
N ARG A 336 14.92 6.51 13.81
CA ARG A 336 14.85 7.98 13.84
C ARG A 336 13.42 8.52 13.84
N ILE A 337 12.41 7.69 13.58
CA ILE A 337 11.00 8.12 13.55
C ILE A 337 10.57 8.52 14.94
N THR A 338 10.36 9.80 15.24
CA THR A 338 9.91 10.24 16.58
C THR A 338 8.44 10.65 16.64
N GLU A 339 7.83 10.95 15.50
CA GLU A 339 6.47 11.48 15.44
C GLU A 339 5.43 10.36 15.34
N VAL A 340 4.37 10.44 16.17
CA VAL A 340 3.26 9.49 16.20
C VAL A 340 2.63 9.27 14.84
N ARG A 341 2.52 10.33 14.02
CA ARG A 341 1.94 10.25 12.67
C ARG A 341 2.61 9.17 11.80
N HIS A 342 3.92 8.96 11.94
CA HIS A 342 4.67 7.99 11.15
C HIS A 342 4.46 6.54 11.61
N SER A 343 3.64 6.31 12.63
CA SER A 343 3.13 4.99 13.00
C SER A 343 2.37 4.32 11.86
N LEU A 344 1.76 5.07 10.92
CA LEU A 344 1.13 4.53 9.71
C LEU A 344 2.09 3.62 8.92
N SER A 345 3.28 4.12 8.59
CA SER A 345 4.27 3.34 7.84
C SER A 345 4.82 2.17 8.67
N LEU A 346 5.07 2.39 9.96
CA LEU A 346 5.55 1.34 10.87
C LEU A 346 4.55 0.19 11.00
N TRP A 347 3.26 0.50 11.15
CA TRP A 347 2.17 -0.47 11.22
C TRP A 347 2.15 -1.37 9.98
N HIS A 348 2.23 -0.77 8.79
CA HIS A 348 2.19 -1.53 7.54
C HIS A 348 3.49 -2.29 7.22
N LEU A 349 4.60 -1.99 7.91
CA LEU A 349 5.83 -2.76 7.86
C LEU A 349 5.83 -3.99 8.78
N LEU A 350 4.85 -4.13 9.68
CA LEU A 350 4.74 -5.34 10.50
C LEU A 350 4.53 -6.59 9.64
N ASP A 351 3.85 -6.47 8.50
CA ASP A 351 3.61 -7.56 7.54
C ASP A 351 4.74 -7.71 6.51
N HIS A 352 5.87 -7.02 6.71
CA HIS A 352 6.99 -7.13 5.79
C HIS A 352 7.58 -8.57 5.80
N PRO A 353 7.84 -9.18 4.62
CA PRO A 353 8.26 -10.58 4.55
C PRO A 353 9.63 -10.85 5.19
N HIS A 354 10.49 -9.83 5.26
CA HIS A 354 11.78 -9.91 5.93
C HIS A 354 11.63 -9.73 7.46
N PRO A 355 11.91 -10.74 8.31
CA PRO A 355 11.61 -10.70 9.76
C PRO A 355 12.30 -9.58 10.52
N GLN A 356 13.50 -9.17 10.09
CA GLN A 356 14.23 -8.08 10.74
C GLN A 356 13.56 -6.72 10.52
N VAL A 357 12.92 -6.50 9.37
CA VAL A 357 12.19 -5.25 9.07
C VAL A 357 10.92 -5.21 9.93
N ALA A 358 10.16 -6.30 9.94
CA ALA A 358 8.97 -6.42 10.78
C ALA A 358 9.29 -6.24 12.27
N ARG A 359 10.41 -6.81 12.75
CA ARG A 359 10.88 -6.65 14.14
C ARG A 359 11.26 -5.21 14.46
N ALA A 360 12.04 -4.56 13.61
CA ALA A 360 12.43 -3.16 13.80
C ALA A 360 11.21 -2.23 13.79
N ALA A 361 10.26 -2.48 12.88
CA ALA A 361 9.01 -1.75 12.83
C ALA A 361 8.19 -1.92 14.12
N LEU A 362 8.05 -3.15 14.63
CA LEU A 362 7.35 -3.44 15.88
C LEU A 362 8.02 -2.76 17.09
N GLN A 363 9.34 -2.86 17.20
CA GLN A 363 10.11 -2.22 18.26
C GLN A 363 9.90 -0.71 18.24
N ARG A 364 10.02 -0.10 17.06
CA ARG A 364 9.89 1.35 16.96
C ARG A 364 8.45 1.81 17.20
N LEU A 365 7.48 1.11 16.63
CA LEU A 365 6.06 1.40 16.83
C LEU A 365 5.70 1.38 18.32
N SER A 366 6.17 0.36 19.05
CA SER A 366 5.93 0.22 20.50
C SER A 366 6.50 1.38 21.33
N ILE A 367 7.49 2.11 20.82
CA ILE A 367 8.08 3.28 21.49
C ILE A 367 7.32 4.55 21.14
N VAL A 368 7.04 4.76 19.85
CA VAL A 368 6.44 6.00 19.34
C VAL A 368 4.94 6.07 19.65
N SER A 369 4.25 4.94 19.58
CA SER A 369 2.83 4.83 19.92
C SER A 369 2.60 3.47 20.59
N PRO A 370 2.84 3.38 21.92
CA PRO A 370 2.72 2.13 22.65
C PRO A 370 1.32 1.51 22.54
N PRO A 371 1.20 0.17 22.61
CA PRO A 371 -0.11 -0.48 22.66
C PRO A 371 -0.97 0.05 23.82
N PRO A 372 -2.31 0.07 23.67
CA PRO A 372 -3.22 0.43 24.75
C PRO A 372 -2.97 -0.41 26.00
N LEU A 373 -3.08 0.19 27.20
CA LEU A 373 -2.83 -0.48 28.48
C LEU A 373 -3.69 -1.73 28.72
N ALA A 374 -4.82 -1.86 28.02
CA ALA A 374 -5.70 -3.01 28.09
C ALA A 374 -5.14 -4.25 27.36
N VAL A 375 -4.08 -4.09 26.57
CA VAL A 375 -3.50 -5.16 25.74
C VAL A 375 -2.26 -5.75 26.43
N ASP A 376 -2.22 -7.08 26.51
CA ASP A 376 -1.06 -7.80 27.05
C ASP A 376 0.16 -7.64 26.10
N PRO A 377 1.34 -7.21 26.58
CA PRO A 377 2.55 -7.14 25.78
C PRO A 377 2.93 -8.46 25.09
N ASP A 378 2.64 -9.61 25.70
CA ASP A 378 2.92 -10.91 25.08
C ASP A 378 1.99 -11.19 23.90
N ASP A 379 0.76 -10.67 23.94
CA ASP A 379 -0.18 -10.78 22.82
C ASP A 379 0.24 -9.90 21.64
N ILE A 380 0.86 -8.75 21.88
CA ILE A 380 1.47 -7.92 20.84
C ILE A 380 2.67 -8.62 20.21
N ARG A 381 3.57 -9.20 21.02
CA ARG A 381 4.73 -9.96 20.53
C ARG A 381 4.31 -11.18 19.70
N ALA A 382 3.28 -11.89 20.15
CA ALA A 382 2.69 -13.02 19.44
C ALA A 382 1.78 -12.60 18.27
N ARG A 383 1.58 -11.28 18.06
CA ARG A 383 0.70 -10.70 17.04
C ARG A 383 -0.71 -11.29 17.06
N ARG A 384 -1.28 -11.48 18.26
CA ARG A 384 -2.63 -12.02 18.40
C ARG A 384 -3.64 -11.08 17.72
N PRO A 385 -4.56 -11.60 16.88
CA PRO A 385 -5.44 -10.76 16.07
C PRO A 385 -6.24 -9.72 16.87
N ALA A 386 -6.82 -10.10 18.01
CA ALA A 386 -7.59 -9.17 18.84
C ALA A 386 -6.73 -8.02 19.41
N ALA A 387 -5.53 -8.33 19.90
CA ALA A 387 -4.58 -7.35 20.42
C ALA A 387 -4.11 -6.37 19.32
N MET A 388 -3.80 -6.91 18.14
CA MET A 388 -3.42 -6.10 16.98
C MET A 388 -4.58 -5.20 16.52
N THR A 389 -5.81 -5.71 16.47
CA THR A 389 -6.99 -4.89 16.10
C THR A 389 -7.16 -3.71 17.05
N LEU A 390 -7.11 -3.94 18.36
CA LEU A 390 -7.24 -2.86 19.35
C LEU A 390 -6.13 -1.81 19.23
N TRP A 391 -4.89 -2.23 18.97
CA TRP A 391 -3.81 -1.28 18.74
C TRP A 391 -4.00 -0.49 17.44
N ARG A 392 -4.46 -1.14 16.36
CA ARG A 392 -4.77 -0.46 15.10
C ARG A 392 -5.84 0.61 15.28
N GLU A 393 -6.93 0.29 15.98
CA GLU A 393 -8.02 1.23 16.25
C GLU A 393 -7.58 2.45 17.07
N ASP A 394 -6.62 2.27 17.99
CA ASP A 394 -6.01 3.38 18.73
C ASP A 394 -5.12 4.24 17.81
N LEU A 395 -4.31 3.60 16.97
CA LEU A 395 -3.43 4.27 16.01
C LEU A 395 -4.20 5.08 14.97
N GLU A 396 -5.31 4.55 14.47
CA GLU A 396 -6.19 5.21 13.49
C GLU A 396 -6.71 6.56 13.97
N GLN A 397 -6.78 6.82 15.28
CA GLN A 397 -7.15 8.14 15.82
C GLN A 397 -6.06 9.21 15.61
N GLY A 398 -4.81 8.78 15.39
CA GLY A 398 -3.67 9.65 15.11
C GLY A 398 -3.30 9.72 13.63
N TRP A 399 -4.08 9.08 12.77
CA TRP A 399 -3.93 9.06 11.30
C TRP A 399 -4.97 9.95 10.62
#